data_AF-A0A2D7GQI8-F1
#
_entry.id   AF-A0A2D7GQI8-F1
#
_cell.length_a   1.000
_cell.length_b   1.000
_cell.length_c   1.000
_cell.angle_alpha   90.00
_cell.angle_beta   90.00
_cell.angle_gamma   90.00
#
_symmetry.space_group_name_H-M   'P 1'
#
loop_
_entity.id
_entity.type
_entity.pdbx_description
1 polymer ?
#
loop_
_entity_poly.entity_id
_entity_poly.type
_entity_poly.pdbx_seq_one_letter_code
_entity_poly.pdbx_strand_id
1 'polypeptide(L)'
;DFIIENNFSQTQGAASATNTWFNFWALSLHNENLHRLQCINHKRLESNLAFSYRQLLPKAHARHAAASTSALIDGYWLRYSMGSVGHGDFAEPVTRIKQYVRDLIAQHGKS
;
A
#
# COMPACT_ATOMS: atom_id res chain seq x y z
N ASP A 1 8.75 6.64 2.34
CA ASP A 1 8.61 5.94 3.63
C ASP A 1 7.30 6.25 4.35
N PHE A 2 7.00 7.51 4.70
CA PHE A 2 5.77 7.88 5.44
C PHE A 2 4.45 7.33 4.84
N ILE A 3 4.25 7.41 3.51
CA ILE A 3 3.04 6.87 2.87
C ILE A 3 2.92 5.36 3.13
N ILE A 4 4.04 4.61 3.07
CA ILE A 4 4.06 3.17 3.30
C ILE A 4 3.72 2.91 4.76
N GLU A 5 4.47 3.51 5.70
CA GLU A 5 4.26 3.33 7.14
C GLU A 5 2.83 3.67 7.55
N ASN A 6 2.27 4.78 7.07
CA ASN A 6 0.93 5.20 7.42
C ASN A 6 -0.16 4.24 6.90
N ASN A 7 0.09 3.53 5.80
CA ASN A 7 -0.83 2.47 5.34
C ASN A 7 -0.82 1.24 6.25
N PHE A 8 0.19 1.08 7.12
CA PHE A 8 0.34 -0.05 8.06
C PHE A 8 0.45 0.40 9.52
N SER A 9 0.27 1.68 9.85
CA SER A 9 0.41 2.21 11.22
C SER A 9 -0.87 2.10 12.02
N GLN A 10 -2.03 2.25 11.35
CA GLN A 10 -3.34 2.09 11.99
C GLN A 10 -3.63 0.65 12.43
N THR A 11 -2.75 -0.30 12.08
CA THR A 11 -2.85 -1.71 12.45
C THR A 11 -1.94 -2.15 13.59
N GLN A 12 -1.01 -1.31 14.03
CA GLN A 12 -0.01 -1.70 15.04
C GLN A 12 -0.45 -1.38 16.49
N GLY A 13 -1.48 -0.55 16.68
CA GLY A 13 -1.87 -0.05 18.01
C GLY A 13 -3.16 -0.66 18.61
N ALA A 14 -4.02 -1.28 17.80
CA ALA A 14 -5.27 -1.84 18.31
C ALA A 14 -5.70 -3.05 17.46
N ALA A 15 -5.81 -4.22 18.09
CA ALA A 15 -6.38 -5.42 17.47
C ALA A 15 -7.78 -5.16 16.85
N SER A 16 -8.52 -4.14 17.31
CA SER A 16 -9.81 -3.73 16.74
C SER A 16 -9.69 -2.89 15.46
N ALA A 17 -8.69 -2.01 15.32
CA ALA A 17 -8.51 -1.18 14.13
C ALA A 17 -7.97 -2.00 12.95
N THR A 18 -7.05 -2.94 13.22
CA THR A 18 -6.59 -3.94 12.24
C THR A 18 -7.75 -4.78 11.73
N ASN A 19 -8.59 -5.29 12.64
CA ASN A 19 -9.79 -6.02 12.27
C ASN A 19 -10.78 -5.15 11.47
N THR A 20 -10.92 -3.87 11.79
CA THR A 20 -11.89 -3.00 11.11
C THR A 20 -11.48 -2.72 9.67
N TRP A 21 -10.21 -2.36 9.42
CA TRP A 21 -9.74 -2.11 8.06
C TRP A 21 -9.64 -3.42 7.26
N PHE A 22 -9.21 -4.51 7.88
CA PHE A 22 -9.24 -5.84 7.30
C PHE A 22 -10.65 -6.26 6.89
N ASN A 23 -11.62 -6.13 7.80
CA ASN A 23 -13.01 -6.47 7.55
C ASN A 23 -13.59 -5.58 6.45
N PHE A 24 -13.23 -4.30 6.43
CA PHE A 24 -13.61 -3.41 5.33
C PHE A 24 -13.12 -3.93 3.97
N TRP A 25 -11.85 -4.32 3.86
CA TRP A 25 -11.30 -4.87 2.62
C TRP A 25 -11.95 -6.18 2.21
N ALA A 26 -12.12 -7.13 3.14
CA ALA A 26 -12.78 -8.40 2.87
C ALA A 26 -14.24 -8.21 2.44
N LEU A 27 -14.99 -7.35 3.13
CA LEU A 27 -16.39 -7.05 2.81
C LEU A 27 -16.55 -6.26 1.51
N SER A 28 -15.55 -5.46 1.10
CA SER A 28 -15.60 -4.70 -0.14
C SER A 28 -15.67 -5.57 -1.40
N LEU A 29 -15.28 -6.85 -1.33
CA LEU A 29 -15.39 -7.80 -2.44
C LEU A 29 -16.84 -8.19 -2.76
N HIS A 30 -17.76 -8.01 -1.81
CA HIS A 30 -19.14 -8.47 -1.90
C HIS A 30 -20.17 -7.35 -1.68
N ASN A 31 -19.72 -6.12 -1.41
CA ASN A 31 -20.59 -4.98 -1.16
C ASN A 31 -20.19 -3.79 -2.05
N GLU A 32 -21.09 -3.37 -2.94
CA GLU A 32 -20.84 -2.32 -3.94
C GLU A 32 -20.47 -0.96 -3.31
N ASN A 33 -21.08 -0.59 -2.19
CA ASN A 33 -20.79 0.68 -1.53
C ASN A 33 -19.39 0.68 -0.91
N LEU A 34 -19.00 -0.43 -0.26
CA LEU A 34 -17.66 -0.61 0.27
C LEU A 34 -16.62 -0.72 -0.85
N HIS A 35 -16.96 -1.39 -1.96
CA HIS A 35 -16.11 -1.46 -3.15
C HIS A 35 -15.81 -0.06 -3.72
N ARG A 36 -16.83 0.81 -3.80
CA ARG A 36 -16.64 2.19 -4.26
C ARG A 36 -15.69 2.97 -3.34
N LEU A 37 -15.81 2.80 -2.02
CA LEU A 37 -14.89 3.40 -1.05
C LEU A 37 -13.47 2.85 -1.19
N GLN A 38 -13.32 1.54 -1.41
CA GLN A 38 -12.04 0.89 -1.67
C GLN A 38 -11.38 1.45 -2.94
N CYS A 39 -12.14 1.62 -4.02
CA CYS A 39 -11.67 2.24 -5.27
C CYS A 39 -11.16 3.67 -5.05
N ILE A 40 -11.87 4.47 -4.23
CA ILE A 40 -11.44 5.83 -3.88
C ILE A 40 -10.14 5.81 -3.08
N ASN A 41 -10.03 4.90 -2.11
CA ASN A 41 -8.82 4.75 -1.30
C ASN A 41 -7.61 4.37 -2.17
N HIS A 42 -7.77 3.37 -3.04
CA HIS A 42 -6.75 2.94 -3.99
C HIS A 42 -6.28 4.10 -4.89
N LYS A 43 -7.21 4.83 -5.51
CA LYS A 43 -6.88 6.00 -6.35
C LYS A 43 -6.12 7.08 -5.58
N ARG A 44 -6.47 7.32 -4.30
CA ARG A 44 -5.78 8.27 -3.44
C ARG A 44 -4.36 7.81 -3.12
N LEU A 45 -4.18 6.53 -2.79
CA LEU A 45 -2.88 5.93 -2.52
C LEU A 45 -1.95 6.07 -3.73
N GLU A 46 -2.41 5.64 -4.90
CA GLU A 46 -1.63 5.70 -6.14
C GLU A 46 -1.28 7.15 -6.51
N SER A 47 -2.22 8.09 -6.37
CA SER A 47 -1.98 9.51 -6.63
C SER A 47 -0.92 10.11 -5.70
N ASN A 48 -0.99 9.79 -4.40
CA ASN A 48 -0.01 10.23 -3.42
C ASN A 48 1.39 9.65 -3.72
N LEU A 49 1.46 8.36 -4.03
CA LEU A 49 2.70 7.71 -4.43
C LEU A 49 3.28 8.33 -5.70
N ALA A 50 2.45 8.55 -6.73
CA ALA A 50 2.88 9.17 -7.98
C ALA A 50 3.41 10.59 -7.76
N PHE A 51 2.78 11.36 -6.87
CA PHE A 51 3.27 12.68 -6.49
C PHE A 51 4.68 12.60 -5.86
N SER A 52 4.88 11.71 -4.87
CA SER A 52 6.20 11.51 -4.25
C SER A 52 7.25 10.99 -5.24
N TYR A 53 6.90 10.00 -6.07
CA TYR A 53 7.82 9.44 -7.06
C TYR A 53 8.23 10.45 -8.13
N ARG A 54 7.36 11.39 -8.55
CA ARG A 54 7.71 12.42 -9.53
C ARG A 54 8.84 13.34 -9.07
N GLN A 55 9.06 13.45 -7.77
CA GLN A 55 10.17 14.24 -7.22
C GLN A 55 11.50 13.52 -7.47
N LEU A 56 11.50 12.19 -7.42
CA LEU A 56 12.71 11.34 -7.43
C LEU A 56 12.98 10.66 -8.79
N LEU A 57 11.93 10.42 -9.58
CA LEU A 57 11.98 9.66 -10.85
C LEU A 57 11.51 10.52 -12.04
N PRO A 58 11.97 10.22 -13.27
CA PRO A 58 11.37 10.76 -14.48
C PRO A 58 9.86 10.45 -14.56
N LYS A 59 9.09 11.36 -15.17
CA LYS A 59 7.62 11.29 -15.22
C LYS A 59 7.08 9.94 -15.76
N ALA A 60 7.77 9.36 -16.74
CA ALA A 60 7.41 8.07 -17.33
C ALA A 60 7.50 6.93 -16.30
N HIS A 61 8.55 6.92 -15.47
CA HIS A 61 8.77 5.89 -14.45
C HIS A 61 7.90 6.12 -13.20
N ALA A 62 7.63 7.38 -12.84
CA ALA A 62 6.92 7.70 -11.60
C ALA A 62 5.51 7.10 -11.52
N ARG A 63 4.77 7.05 -12.64
CA ARG A 63 3.43 6.43 -12.67
C ARG A 63 3.50 4.91 -12.51
N HIS A 64 4.40 4.25 -13.23
CA HIS A 64 4.57 2.80 -13.14
C HIS A 64 5.05 2.38 -11.74
N ALA A 65 5.98 3.15 -11.16
CA ALA A 65 6.45 2.93 -9.79
C ALA A 65 5.31 3.06 -8.78
N ALA A 66 4.46 4.09 -8.92
CA ALA A 66 3.30 4.29 -8.04
C ALA A 66 2.30 3.13 -8.11
N ALA A 67 1.92 2.71 -9.32
CA ALA A 67 1.01 1.58 -9.52
C ALA A 67 1.59 0.27 -8.98
N SER A 68 2.89 0.04 -9.17
CA SER A 68 3.55 -1.17 -8.66
C SER A 68 3.62 -1.17 -7.13
N THR A 69 3.95 -0.03 -6.51
CA THR A 69 3.98 0.10 -5.06
C THR A 69 2.58 -0.01 -4.43
N SER A 70 1.54 0.56 -5.04
CA SER A 70 0.16 0.38 -4.55
C SER A 70 -0.28 -1.07 -4.63
N ALA A 71 0.00 -1.75 -5.74
CA ALA A 71 -0.30 -3.18 -5.90
C ALA A 71 0.43 -4.07 -4.87
N LEU A 72 1.68 -3.73 -4.53
CA LEU A 72 2.40 -4.42 -3.45
C LEU A 72 1.72 -4.23 -2.09
N ILE A 73 1.35 -3.00 -1.75
CA ILE A 73 0.63 -2.69 -0.50
C ILE A 73 -0.68 -3.50 -0.44
N ASP A 74 -1.51 -3.41 -1.49
CA ASP A 74 -2.79 -4.11 -1.58
C ASP A 74 -2.61 -5.64 -1.52
N GLY A 75 -1.57 -6.16 -2.16
CA GLY A 75 -1.25 -7.59 -2.16
C GLY A 75 -0.83 -8.13 -0.79
N TYR A 76 -0.09 -7.36 0.01
CA TYR A 76 0.16 -7.73 1.41
C TYR A 76 -1.13 -7.69 2.22
N TRP A 77 -1.93 -6.64 2.07
CA TRP A 77 -3.23 -6.56 2.74
C TRP A 77 -4.14 -7.76 2.44
N LEU A 78 -4.23 -8.19 1.18
CA LEU A 78 -5.03 -9.35 0.79
C LEU A 78 -4.49 -10.66 1.39
N ARG A 79 -3.17 -10.87 1.37
CA ARG A 79 -2.59 -12.09 1.96
C ARG A 79 -2.79 -12.17 3.47
N TYR A 80 -2.67 -11.04 4.16
CA TYR A 80 -2.99 -10.96 5.58
C TYR A 80 -4.50 -11.15 5.80
N SER A 81 -5.35 -10.62 4.90
CA SER A 81 -6.81 -10.80 4.97
C SER A 81 -7.30 -12.25 4.91
N MET A 82 -6.53 -13.09 4.23
CA MET A 82 -6.81 -14.53 4.13
C MET A 82 -6.19 -15.34 5.28
N GLY A 83 -5.54 -14.71 6.26
CA GLY A 83 -4.82 -15.41 7.33
C GLY A 83 -3.59 -16.19 6.84
N SER A 84 -3.15 -15.93 5.60
CA SER A 84 -2.09 -16.70 4.94
C SER A 84 -0.67 -16.26 5.31
N VAL A 85 -0.52 -15.08 5.93
CA VAL A 85 0.76 -14.50 6.35
C VAL A 85 0.54 -13.61 7.57
N GLY A 86 1.37 -13.75 8.61
CA GLY A 86 1.51 -12.82 9.74
C GLY A 86 0.22 -12.54 10.52
N HIS A 87 0.22 -12.78 11.83
CA HIS A 87 -0.95 -12.54 12.71
C HIS A 87 -1.19 -11.02 12.95
N GLY A 88 -1.28 -10.21 11.88
CA GLY A 88 -1.42 -8.76 11.96
C GLY A 88 -0.10 -7.98 12.08
N ASP A 89 1.06 -8.64 12.02
CA ASP A 89 2.38 -7.98 12.02
C ASP A 89 2.82 -7.59 10.61
N PHE A 90 2.86 -6.28 10.34
CA PHE A 90 3.24 -5.71 9.05
C PHE A 90 4.69 -5.18 8.99
N ALA A 91 5.51 -5.38 10.02
CA ALA A 91 6.88 -4.84 10.06
C ALA A 91 7.74 -5.33 8.88
N GLU A 92 7.61 -6.61 8.56
CA GLU A 92 8.34 -7.27 7.47
C GLU A 92 7.87 -6.77 6.08
N PRO A 93 6.56 -6.75 5.76
CA PRO A 93 6.04 -6.11 4.55
C PRO A 93 6.45 -4.65 4.38
N VAL A 94 6.36 -3.84 5.45
CA VAL A 94 6.79 -2.42 5.42
C VAL A 94 8.25 -2.32 5.01
N THR A 95 9.10 -3.16 5.59
CA THR A 95 10.54 -3.20 5.28
C THR A 95 10.77 -3.58 3.82
N ARG A 96 10.10 -4.62 3.32
CA ARG A 96 10.23 -5.04 1.92
C ARG A 96 9.76 -3.99 0.93
N ILE A 97 8.63 -3.34 1.17
CA ILE A 97 8.11 -2.30 0.26
C ILE A 97 9.06 -1.10 0.24
N LYS A 98 9.59 -0.67 1.40
CA LYS A 98 10.60 0.39 1.46
C LYS A 98 11.85 0.02 0.67
N GLN A 99 12.32 -1.22 0.78
CA GLN A 99 13.47 -1.68 0.01
C GLN A 99 13.20 -1.63 -1.49
N TYR A 100 12.05 -2.14 -1.94
CA TYR A 100 11.61 -2.07 -3.33
C TYR A 100 11.60 -0.62 -3.87
N VAL A 101 11.09 0.34 -3.09
CA VAL A 101 11.09 1.77 -3.45
C VAL A 101 12.53 2.29 -3.62
N ARG A 102 13.44 1.94 -2.71
CA ARG A 102 14.86 2.35 -2.80
C ARG A 102 15.53 1.78 -4.03
N ASP A 103 15.28 0.50 -4.34
CA ASP A 103 15.85 -0.16 -5.51
C ASP A 103 15.38 0.50 -6.81
N LEU A 104 14.08 0.84 -6.91
CA LEU A 104 13.54 1.59 -8.06
C LEU A 104 14.18 2.97 -8.21
N ILE A 105 14.39 3.69 -7.11
CA ILE A 105 15.03 5.01 -7.14
C ILE A 105 16.50 4.88 -7.53
N ALA A 106 17.22 3.87 -7.04
CA ALA A 106 18.61 3.64 -7.42
C ALA A 106 18.76 3.32 -8.92
N GLN A 107 17.81 2.56 -9.49
CA GLN A 107 17.85 2.15 -10.90
C GLN A 107 17.38 3.23 -11.88
N HIS A 108 16.38 4.04 -11.49
CA HIS A 108 15.69 4.97 -12.40
C HIS A 108 15.67 6.42 -11.91
N GLY A 109 16.43 6.73 -10.87
CA GLY A 109 16.54 8.07 -10.28
C GLY A 109 16.96 9.11 -11.31
N LYS A 110 16.47 10.33 -11.14
CA LYS A 110 17.00 11.47 -11.91
C LYS A 110 18.47 11.66 -11.53
N SER A 111 19.32 11.85 -12.55
CA SER A 111 20.71 12.30 -12.37
C SER A 111 20.77 13.72 -11.80
#